data_AF-A0A529UZR5-F1
#
_entry.id   AF-A0A529UZR5-F1
#
_cell.length_a   1.000
_cell.length_b   1.000
_cell.length_c   1.000
_cell.angle_alpha   90.00
_cell.angle_beta   90.00
_cell.angle_gamma   90.00
#
_symmetry.space_group_name_H-M   'P 1'
#
loop_
_entity.id
_entity.type
_entity.pdbx_description
1 polymer ?
#
loop_
_entity_poly.entity_id
_entity_poly.type
_entity_poly.pdbx_seq_one_letter_code
_entity_poly.pdbx_strand_id
1 'polypeptide(L)'
;MEAMQALVLTSIQLRDMLTEAAKQGAALAVQELRADLLQAPEDVTLQTLRRYLADPASLANPHEHWADSGVIRRVQSAASRKPKSTAWFMKFQRQTGLNQCATRQSPAYGRRREWTFADIRLAWDAYYRRR
;
A
#
# COMPACT_ATOMS: atom_id res chain seq x y z
N MET A 1 -48.83 18.76 -8.52
CA MET A 1 -48.03 18.00 -7.54
C MET A 1 -48.27 16.54 -7.83
N GLU A 2 -47.26 15.82 -8.32
CA GLU A 2 -47.35 14.36 -8.52
C GLU A 2 -47.56 13.69 -7.15
N ALA A 3 -48.56 12.81 -7.07
CA ALA A 3 -48.88 12.07 -5.86
C ALA A 3 -47.74 11.08 -5.57
N MET A 4 -47.03 11.31 -4.47
CA MET A 4 -46.00 10.39 -3.98
C MET A 4 -46.68 9.08 -3.55
N GLN A 5 -46.58 8.04 -4.38
CA GLN A 5 -47.13 6.73 -4.04
C GLN A 5 -46.34 6.13 -2.88
N ALA A 6 -47.00 5.97 -1.72
CA ALA A 6 -46.43 5.27 -0.60
C ALA A 6 -46.42 3.76 -0.89
N LEU A 7 -45.24 3.17 -1.01
CA LEU A 7 -45.06 1.73 -1.04
C LEU A 7 -45.32 1.17 0.37
N VAL A 8 -46.52 0.65 0.59
CA VAL A 8 -46.85 -0.09 1.81
C VAL A 8 -46.32 -1.51 1.65
N LEU A 9 -45.09 -1.72 2.12
CA LEU A 9 -44.50 -3.05 2.18
C LEU A 9 -45.14 -3.84 3.31
N THR A 10 -45.54 -5.07 3.01
CA THR A 10 -45.80 -6.05 4.07
C THR A 10 -44.51 -6.34 4.84
N SER A 11 -44.64 -6.76 6.10
CA SER A 11 -43.49 -7.14 6.94
C SER A 11 -42.58 -8.18 6.24
N ILE A 12 -43.18 -9.09 5.46
CA ILE A 12 -42.46 -10.10 4.68
C ILE A 12 -41.65 -9.44 3.56
N GLN A 13 -42.27 -8.58 2.74
CA GLN A 13 -41.56 -7.88 1.65
C GLN A 13 -40.42 -7.00 2.15
N LEU A 14 -40.60 -6.29 3.28
CA LEU A 14 -39.53 -5.51 3.88
C LEU A 14 -38.38 -6.41 4.34
N ARG A 15 -38.69 -7.54 5.00
CA ARG A 15 -37.67 -8.47 5.49
C ARG A 15 -36.90 -9.13 4.36
N ASP A 16 -37.58 -9.47 3.26
CA ASP A 16 -36.95 -10.02 2.07
C ASP A 16 -36.03 -9.00 1.41
N MET A 17 -36.48 -7.74 1.24
CA MET A 17 -35.66 -6.66 0.71
C MET A 17 -34.41 -6.41 1.56
N LEU A 18 -34.54 -6.37 2.90
CA LEU A 18 -33.41 -6.20 3.80
C LEU A 18 -32.44 -7.39 3.73
N THR A 19 -32.96 -8.61 3.59
CA THR A 19 -32.15 -9.82 3.47
C THR A 19 -31.34 -9.82 2.17
N GLU A 20 -31.96 -9.43 1.05
CA GLU A 20 -31.26 -9.34 -0.24
C GLU A 20 -30.23 -8.21 -0.25
N ALA A 21 -30.54 -7.05 0.34
CA ALA A 21 -29.59 -5.97 0.51
C ALA A 21 -28.37 -6.41 1.34
N ALA A 22 -28.59 -7.17 2.43
CA ALA A 22 -27.52 -7.70 3.27
C ALA A 22 -26.64 -8.72 2.50
N LYS A 23 -27.26 -9.62 1.71
CA LYS A 23 -26.53 -10.57 0.86
C LYS A 23 -25.67 -9.86 -0.19
N GLN A 24 -26.22 -8.84 -0.85
CA GLN A 24 -25.48 -8.04 -1.82
C GLN A 24 -24.32 -7.28 -1.17
N GLY A 25 -24.54 -6.66 -0.01
CA GLY A 25 -23.47 -6.01 0.75
C GLY A 25 -22.36 -6.97 1.15
N ALA A 26 -22.70 -8.17 1.63
CA ALA A 26 -21.73 -9.20 1.96
C ALA A 26 -20.93 -9.67 0.73
N ALA A 27 -21.59 -9.83 -0.42
CA ALA A 27 -20.92 -10.22 -1.66
C ALA A 27 -19.91 -9.17 -2.14
N LEU A 28 -20.26 -7.88 -2.05
CA LEU A 28 -19.37 -6.76 -2.39
C LEU A 28 -18.15 -6.72 -1.47
N ALA A 29 -18.34 -6.81 -0.15
CA ALA A 29 -17.25 -6.82 0.82
C ALA A 29 -16.27 -8.00 0.59
N VAL A 30 -16.81 -9.19 0.25
CA VAL A 30 -15.98 -10.35 -0.09
C VAL A 30 -15.24 -10.15 -1.42
N GLN A 31 -15.86 -9.50 -2.41
CA GLN A 31 -15.19 -9.18 -3.67
C GLN A 31 -14.05 -8.17 -3.48
N GLU A 32 -14.25 -7.12 -2.70
CA GLU A 32 -13.20 -6.16 -2.34
C GLU A 32 -12.05 -6.85 -1.61
N LEU A 33 -12.36 -7.65 -0.58
CA LEU A 33 -11.35 -8.42 0.14
C LEU A 33 -10.59 -9.38 -0.78
N ARG A 34 -11.28 -10.04 -1.72
CA ARG A 34 -10.63 -10.91 -2.71
C ARG A 34 -9.75 -10.12 -3.68
N ALA A 35 -10.17 -8.94 -4.10
CA ALA A 35 -9.35 -8.06 -4.93
C ALA A 35 -8.07 -7.61 -4.21
N ASP A 36 -8.18 -7.32 -2.91
CA ASP A 36 -7.03 -7.01 -2.06
C ASP A 36 -6.13 -8.23 -1.85
N LEU A 37 -6.70 -9.42 -1.63
CA LEU A 37 -5.94 -10.67 -1.51
C LEU A 37 -5.23 -11.08 -2.81
N LEU A 38 -5.76 -10.68 -3.98
CA LEU A 38 -5.11 -10.92 -5.27
C LEU A 38 -3.86 -10.04 -5.46
N GLN A 39 -3.71 -8.95 -4.69
CA GLN A 39 -2.49 -8.16 -4.66
C GLN A 39 -1.65 -8.53 -3.45
N ALA A 40 -0.38 -8.89 -3.66
CA ALA A 40 0.51 -9.09 -2.53
C ALA A 40 0.63 -7.75 -1.76
N PRO A 41 0.53 -7.71 -0.41
CA PRO A 41 0.62 -6.45 0.36
C PRO A 41 1.89 -5.64 0.06
N GLU A 42 2.97 -6.33 -0.30
CA GLU A 42 4.22 -5.74 -0.78
C GLU A 42 4.09 -4.96 -2.10
N ASP A 43 3.18 -5.35 -3.00
CA ASP A 43 2.91 -4.68 -4.26
C ASP A 43 2.14 -3.37 -4.04
N VAL A 44 1.16 -3.36 -3.13
CA VAL A 44 0.48 -2.13 -2.70
C VAL A 44 1.48 -1.16 -2.07
N THR A 45 2.33 -1.67 -1.18
CA THR A 45 3.39 -0.89 -0.54
C THR A 45 4.37 -0.32 -1.57
N LEU A 46 4.77 -1.14 -2.56
CA LEU A 46 5.65 -0.74 -3.65
C LEU A 46 5.04 0.36 -4.53
N GLN A 47 3.78 0.22 -4.93
CA GLN A 47 3.09 1.22 -5.74
C GLN A 47 2.93 2.54 -4.99
N THR A 48 2.54 2.47 -3.72
CA THR A 48 2.41 3.65 -2.85
C THR A 48 3.76 4.36 -2.69
N LEU A 49 4.83 3.60 -2.45
CA LEU A 49 6.18 4.16 -2.34
C LEU A 49 6.64 4.80 -3.64
N ARG A 50 6.40 4.17 -4.80
CA ARG A 50 6.72 4.76 -6.11
C ARG A 50 6.00 6.07 -6.35
N ARG A 51 4.71 6.13 -6.06
CA ARG A 51 3.89 7.35 -6.20
C ARG A 51 4.44 8.46 -5.30
N TYR A 52 4.73 8.15 -4.04
CA TYR A 52 5.30 9.11 -3.09
C TYR A 52 6.70 9.61 -3.48
N LEU A 53 7.57 8.74 -4.01
CA LEU A 53 8.89 9.14 -4.49
C LEU A 53 8.84 10.00 -5.75
N ALA A 54 7.80 9.85 -6.59
CA ALA A 54 7.59 10.67 -7.77
C ALA A 54 6.95 12.03 -7.41
N ASP A 55 6.03 12.03 -6.47
CA ASP A 55 5.34 13.22 -5.96
C ASP A 55 5.17 13.14 -4.43
N PRO A 56 5.96 13.90 -3.65
CA PRO A 56 5.85 13.89 -2.20
C PRO A 56 4.49 14.36 -1.66
N ALA A 57 3.70 15.11 -2.43
CA ALA A 57 2.37 15.57 -2.02
C ALA A 57 1.29 14.47 -2.14
N SER A 58 1.60 13.36 -2.82
CA SER A 58 0.65 12.26 -3.07
C SER A 58 0.33 11.38 -1.85
N LEU A 59 1.01 11.59 -0.72
CA LEU A 59 0.86 10.80 0.50
C LEU A 59 0.91 11.70 1.74
N ALA A 60 -0.14 11.66 2.55
CA ALA A 60 -0.15 12.26 3.88
C ALA A 60 0.67 11.41 4.87
N ASN A 61 1.28 12.04 5.87
CA ASN A 61 2.00 11.37 6.98
C ASN A 61 3.02 10.28 6.56
N PRO A 62 4.04 10.58 5.74
CA PRO A 62 5.00 9.58 5.26
C PRO A 62 5.84 8.89 6.37
N HIS A 63 5.79 9.39 7.60
CA HIS A 63 6.41 8.74 8.77
C HIS A 63 5.61 7.55 9.30
N GLU A 64 4.34 7.41 8.92
CA GLU A 64 3.45 6.32 9.34
C GLU A 64 3.48 5.14 8.35
N HIS A 65 4.09 5.33 7.18
CA HIS A 65 4.22 4.32 6.13
C HIS A 65 5.62 3.72 6.14
N TRP A 66 5.70 2.40 5.94
CA TRP A 66 6.93 1.63 6.13
C TRP A 66 7.17 0.66 4.97
N ALA A 67 8.43 0.45 4.60
CA ALA A 67 8.81 -0.54 3.59
C ALA A 67 10.08 -1.29 3.99
N ASP A 68 10.13 -2.58 3.63
CA ASP A 68 11.30 -3.42 3.81
C ASP A 68 12.29 -3.31 2.64
N SER A 69 13.44 -3.95 2.79
CA SER A 69 14.48 -3.94 1.75
C SER A 69 14.06 -4.64 0.45
N GLY A 70 13.11 -5.57 0.48
CA GLY A 70 12.51 -6.19 -0.70
C GLY A 70 11.74 -5.17 -1.52
N VAL A 71 10.85 -4.41 -0.88
CA VAL A 71 10.06 -3.34 -1.52
C VAL A 71 10.97 -2.24 -2.07
N ILE A 72 11.91 -1.74 -1.27
CA ILE A 72 12.82 -0.64 -1.69
C ILE A 72 13.62 -1.03 -2.94
N ARG A 73 14.12 -2.28 -3.00
CA ARG A 73 14.87 -2.79 -4.16
C ARG A 73 14.02 -2.94 -5.43
N ARG A 74 12.70 -2.98 -5.31
CA ARG A 74 11.76 -3.07 -6.43
C ARG A 74 11.32 -1.69 -6.95
N VAL A 75 11.57 -0.60 -6.22
CA VAL A 75 11.13 0.77 -6.58
C VAL A 75 11.52 1.13 -8.01
N GLN A 76 12.80 1.00 -8.37
CA GLN A 76 13.27 1.17 -9.73
C GLN A 76 13.54 -0.19 -10.37
N SER A 77 12.64 -0.64 -11.24
CA SER A 77 12.87 -1.83 -12.06
C SER A 77 14.10 -1.59 -12.94
N ALA A 78 15.11 -2.45 -12.91
CA ALA A 78 16.12 -2.46 -13.96
C ALA A 78 15.47 -2.84 -15.30
N ALA A 79 16.11 -2.55 -16.43
CA ALA A 79 15.64 -2.93 -17.77
C ALA A 79 15.32 -4.43 -17.91
N SER A 80 15.88 -5.27 -17.05
CA SER A 80 15.62 -6.72 -16.96
C SER A 80 14.36 -7.12 -16.16
N ARG A 81 13.54 -6.16 -15.69
CA ARG A 81 12.43 -6.36 -14.73
C ARG A 81 12.83 -6.98 -13.39
N LYS A 82 14.13 -7.25 -13.16
CA LYS A 82 14.61 -7.78 -11.89
C LYS A 82 14.74 -6.68 -10.83
N PRO A 83 14.44 -6.98 -9.55
CA PRO A 83 14.75 -6.07 -8.45
C PRO A 83 16.24 -5.77 -8.36
N LYS A 84 16.62 -4.64 -7.76
CA LYS A 84 18.01 -4.36 -7.40
C LYS A 84 18.53 -5.47 -6.47
N SER A 85 19.84 -5.76 -6.54
CA SER A 85 20.45 -6.82 -5.73
C SER A 85 20.56 -6.42 -4.26
N THR A 86 20.77 -7.40 -3.38
CA THR A 86 21.11 -7.14 -1.96
C THR A 86 22.39 -6.31 -1.84
N ALA A 87 23.41 -6.59 -2.66
CA ALA A 87 24.65 -5.84 -2.66
C ALA A 87 24.44 -4.35 -3.03
N TRP A 88 23.54 -4.08 -3.99
CA TRP A 88 23.14 -2.71 -4.30
C TRP A 88 22.51 -2.03 -3.08
N PHE A 89 21.60 -2.70 -2.38
CA PHE A 89 20.94 -2.13 -1.20
C PHE A 89 21.92 -1.83 -0.07
N MET A 90 22.86 -2.73 0.20
CA MET A 90 23.92 -2.51 1.19
C MET A 90 24.81 -1.32 0.82
N LYS A 91 25.07 -1.10 -0.47
CA LYS A 91 25.79 0.10 -0.94
C LYS A 91 24.92 1.35 -0.79
N PHE A 92 23.65 1.30 -1.19
CA PHE A 92 22.68 2.38 -1.07
C PHE A 92 22.62 2.88 0.39
N GLN A 93 22.37 1.98 1.35
CA GLN A 93 22.31 2.34 2.77
C GLN A 93 23.58 3.02 3.28
N ARG A 94 24.76 2.49 2.94
CA ARG A 94 26.04 3.08 3.36
C ARG A 94 26.28 4.47 2.76
N GLN A 95 25.85 4.71 1.53
CA GLN A 95 26.08 5.98 0.84
C GLN A 95 25.10 7.09 1.26
N THR A 96 23.91 6.70 1.73
CA THR A 96 22.81 7.63 2.06
C THR A 96 22.60 7.80 3.56
N GLY A 97 23.16 6.91 4.38
CA GLY A 97 22.92 6.90 5.83
C GLY A 97 21.62 6.23 6.24
N LEU A 98 20.88 5.59 5.33
CA LEU A 98 19.58 4.95 5.65
C LEU A 98 19.68 3.89 6.75
N ASN A 99 20.84 3.24 6.93
CA ASN A 99 21.07 2.30 8.03
C ASN A 99 21.12 2.94 9.43
N GLN A 100 21.23 4.26 9.50
CA GLN A 100 21.25 5.05 10.75
C GLN A 100 19.87 5.61 11.10
N CYS A 101 18.91 5.57 10.17
CA CYS A 101 17.52 5.98 10.40
C CYS A 101 16.79 5.01 11.32
N ALA A 102 15.66 5.48 11.87
CA ALA A 102 14.78 4.66 12.67
C ALA A 102 14.27 3.45 11.87
N THR A 103 14.24 2.28 12.51
CA THR A 103 13.71 1.05 11.90
C THR A 103 12.78 0.34 12.86
N ARG A 104 11.82 -0.39 12.31
CA ARG A 104 11.00 -1.37 13.05
C ARG A 104 11.17 -2.78 12.48
N GLN A 105 10.75 -3.78 13.24
CA GLN A 105 10.59 -5.14 12.74
C GLN A 105 9.40 -5.22 11.78
N SER A 106 9.54 -5.95 10.69
CA SER A 106 8.48 -6.13 9.71
C SER A 106 7.35 -6.98 10.32
N PRO A 107 6.09 -6.51 10.28
CA PRO A 107 4.96 -7.29 10.79
C PRO A 107 4.81 -8.64 10.08
N ALA A 108 5.12 -8.70 8.78
CA ALA A 108 5.00 -9.90 7.98
C ALA A 108 6.20 -10.86 8.11
N TYR A 109 7.38 -10.34 8.44
CA TYR A 109 8.64 -11.10 8.33
C TYR A 109 9.58 -11.03 9.55
N GLY A 110 9.13 -10.45 10.68
CA GLY A 110 9.75 -10.42 12.01
C GLY A 110 11.20 -9.91 12.07
N ARG A 111 12.14 -10.68 11.53
CA ARG A 111 13.57 -10.34 11.47
C ARG A 111 13.91 -9.27 10.44
N ARG A 112 13.04 -9.04 9.44
CA ARG A 112 13.28 -7.99 8.45
C ARG A 112 13.08 -6.62 9.08
N ARG A 113 13.96 -5.68 8.72
CA ARG A 113 13.82 -4.28 9.11
C ARG A 113 13.01 -3.53 8.06
N GLU A 114 12.22 -2.59 8.54
CA GLU A 114 11.49 -1.62 7.73
C GLU A 114 11.94 -0.20 8.06
N TRP A 115 11.87 0.67 7.06
CA TRP A 115 12.17 2.10 7.16
C TRP A 115 10.93 2.92 6.81
N THR A 116 10.83 4.12 7.37
CA THR A 116 9.72 5.02 7.02
C THR A 116 9.84 5.49 5.57
N PHE A 117 8.72 5.82 4.93
CA PHE A 117 8.75 6.37 3.57
C PHE A 117 9.52 7.69 3.54
N ALA A 118 9.42 8.51 4.58
CA ALA A 118 10.18 9.75 4.70
C ALA A 118 11.70 9.51 4.67
N ASP A 119 12.22 8.56 5.45
CA ASP A 119 13.64 8.21 5.46
C ASP A 119 14.09 7.64 4.10
N ILE A 120 13.25 6.80 3.49
CA ILE A 120 13.50 6.22 2.18
C ILE A 120 13.62 7.33 1.13
N ARG A 121 12.73 8.33 1.13
CA ARG A 121 12.79 9.45 0.18
C ARG A 121 14.06 10.26 0.34
N LEU A 122 14.42 10.63 1.57
CA LEU A 122 15.67 11.36 1.83
C LEU A 122 16.89 10.60 1.31
N ALA A 123 16.95 9.29 1.57
CA ALA A 123 18.00 8.44 1.06
C ALA A 123 17.97 8.32 -0.47
N TRP A 124 16.78 8.19 -1.06
CA TRP A 124 16.58 8.07 -2.51
C TRP A 124 17.07 9.32 -3.24
N ASP A 125 16.63 10.50 -2.79
CA ASP A 125 17.03 11.79 -3.34
C ASP A 125 18.54 11.98 -3.21
N ALA A 126 19.14 11.65 -2.05
CA ALA A 126 20.57 11.75 -1.84
C ALA A 126 21.38 10.82 -2.76
N TYR A 127 20.88 9.60 -3.02
CA TYR A 127 21.56 8.63 -3.87
C TYR A 127 21.55 9.03 -5.35
N TYR A 128 20.39 9.48 -5.85
CA TYR A 128 20.22 9.80 -7.27
C TYR A 128 20.60 11.24 -7.63
N ARG A 129 20.65 12.18 -6.67
CA ARG A 129 21.18 13.54 -6.92
C ARG A 129 22.71 13.55 -7.10
N ARG A 130 23.42 12.57 -6.54
CA ARG A 130 24.88 12.42 -6.66
C ARG A 130 25.34 11.76 -7.97
N ARG A 131 24.41 11.36 -8.82
CA ARG A 131 24.66 10.53 -9.99
C ARG A 131 24.14 11.21 -11.25
#